data_AF-A0A846MTW1-F1
#
_entry.id   AF-A0A846MTW1-F1
#
_cell.length_a   1.000
_cell.length_b   1.000
_cell.length_c   1.000
_cell.angle_alpha   90.00
_cell.angle_beta   90.00
_cell.angle_gamma   90.00
#
_symmetry.space_group_name_H-M   'P 1'
#
loop_
_entity.id
_entity.type
_entity.pdbx_description
1 polymer ?
#
loop_
_entity_poly.entity_id
_entity_poly.type
_entity_poly.pdbx_seq_one_letter_code
_entity_poly.pdbx_strand_id
1 'polypeptide(L)'
;MKSKIAALAFLTATSMAALAAGAPDEILKANKTAMGGVAWDSKATLKTEASYDGQGLKGITHSLSDLKDGRTISDFDLGPFKGAEGFDGTAPWERDSSGDISEKKGGDALVVAVNDAYRTSNKWWLADHGGASIEGKGEIADANGRYDVLIITPKGGKAFEAWFDVKTHLLAKIVEQRGSQKIITQISDYRPESGVQVPHKIVIDQGAGEKYLQTLMTTKVEFLGPQPASAYAKPVFAINDFGIEGGASSATMPIKIINNHIYGEAKVNGKGPYTFIFDTGGRNIITPAVAKEIGLKVEGSLPGQGAGEGVMEGGFSNGLNLSVGKAFVKNQLAIVFPLDKLGDIEGIPMPGMVGYETFRRFVTRIDYGAETLTLIDPAKFDPKDAGTPIKFELNDHIPEVTGTFEGIPAKFDIDTGSRSEITITKGFSEQHGLRAKHPKGVDAVDGWGVGGPSTGYITRGAELTLGSVKVGPVVAGLSDQGKGAFSGNDFSGNVGGGVLKRFIVTFDYHNQVMYLKPRTDKIEDTGTYDRAGLWMNVGEGGYKVVAVTKGAPAEEAGLKAGDIIQSVDGKPVTGVRVGDLRKRLRNDKPGTVVIFGIKRGEATSEVKVTLRDLI
;
A
#
# COMPACT_ATOMS: atom_id res chain seq x y z
N MET A 1 -24.81 -8.11 52.35
CA MET A 1 -23.88 -7.32 53.17
C MET A 1 -23.24 -6.25 52.30
N LYS A 2 -23.49 -4.97 52.62
CA LYS A 2 -22.69 -3.73 52.43
C LYS A 2 -21.95 -3.56 51.09
N SER A 3 -22.26 -2.67 50.15
CA SER A 3 -22.53 -1.21 50.16
C SER A 3 -21.46 -0.30 50.79
N LYS A 4 -20.80 0.47 49.89
CA LYS A 4 -20.41 1.90 49.93
C LYS A 4 -19.15 2.40 50.70
N ILE A 5 -18.51 3.40 50.05
CA ILE A 5 -17.64 4.52 50.52
C ILE A 5 -16.14 4.18 50.66
N ALA A 6 -15.22 4.62 49.78
CA ALA A 6 -14.72 5.97 49.44
C ALA A 6 -13.81 6.62 50.52
N ALA A 7 -12.52 6.74 50.22
CA ALA A 7 -11.57 7.73 50.79
C ALA A 7 -10.38 7.86 49.82
N LEU A 8 -10.35 8.88 48.98
CA LEU A 8 -9.58 10.12 49.15
C LEU A 8 -8.05 9.89 49.16
N ALA A 9 -7.43 9.95 47.98
CA ALA A 9 -6.03 10.30 47.84
C ALA A 9 -5.97 11.62 47.06
N PHE A 10 -5.61 12.69 47.76
CA PHE A 10 -5.27 13.99 47.18
C PHE A 10 -4.10 13.80 46.21
N LEU A 11 -4.37 13.82 44.91
CA LEU A 11 -3.37 14.29 43.95
C LEU A 11 -3.51 15.81 43.94
N THR A 12 -2.55 16.48 44.58
CA THR A 12 -2.22 17.86 44.22
C THR A 12 -1.85 17.86 42.74
N ALA A 13 -2.81 18.23 41.90
CA ALA A 13 -2.53 18.68 40.55
C ALA A 13 -1.68 19.94 40.68
N THR A 14 -0.36 19.78 40.56
CA THR A 14 0.46 20.89 40.07
C THR A 14 -0.03 21.16 38.66
N SER A 15 -0.88 22.19 38.54
CA SER A 15 -1.06 22.88 37.27
C SER A 15 0.33 23.34 36.84
N MET A 16 1.00 22.55 35.99
CA MET A 16 1.97 23.15 35.10
C MET A 16 1.17 24.15 34.29
N ALA A 17 1.34 25.43 34.61
CA ALA A 17 0.96 26.49 33.70
C ALA A 17 1.53 26.08 32.34
N ALA A 18 0.66 25.90 31.34
CA ALA A 18 1.09 25.87 29.97
C ALA A 18 1.87 27.18 29.77
N LEU A 19 3.21 27.10 29.71
CA LEU A 19 4.00 28.24 29.27
C LEU A 19 3.44 28.58 27.90
N ALA A 20 3.04 29.85 27.73
CA ALA A 20 2.58 30.35 26.45
C ALA A 20 3.68 30.02 25.43
N ALA A 21 3.34 29.25 24.41
CA ALA A 21 4.20 29.03 23.26
C ALA A 21 4.61 30.40 22.70
N GLY A 22 5.84 30.53 22.19
CA GLY A 22 6.16 31.67 21.33
C GLY A 22 5.18 31.73 20.16
N ALA A 23 4.87 32.94 19.66
CA ALA A 23 4.08 33.04 18.45
C ALA A 23 4.80 32.30 17.31
N PRO A 24 4.10 31.64 16.36
CA PRO A 24 4.76 30.89 15.28
C PRO A 24 5.88 31.66 14.56
N ASP A 25 5.68 32.95 14.34
CA ASP A 25 6.68 33.86 13.75
C ASP A 25 7.96 33.99 14.57
N GLU A 26 7.83 34.02 15.90
CA GLU A 26 8.97 34.12 16.82
C GLU A 26 9.80 32.83 16.77
N ILE A 27 9.14 31.68 16.78
CA ILE A 27 9.77 30.35 16.69
C ILE A 27 10.54 30.24 15.35
N LEU A 28 9.90 30.58 14.24
CA LEU A 28 10.52 30.49 12.91
C LEU A 28 11.64 31.50 12.71
N LYS A 29 11.53 32.70 13.29
CA LYS A 29 12.60 33.71 13.29
C LYS A 29 13.80 33.27 14.13
N ALA A 30 13.55 32.68 15.30
CA ALA A 30 14.60 32.10 16.13
C ALA A 30 15.29 30.95 15.40
N ASN A 31 14.53 30.08 14.73
CA ASN A 31 15.06 29.01 13.89
C ASN A 31 15.91 29.54 12.73
N LYS A 32 15.45 30.54 11.96
CA LYS A 32 16.25 31.15 10.88
C LYS A 32 17.57 31.67 11.43
N THR A 33 17.54 32.34 12.58
CA THR A 33 18.73 32.88 13.24
C THR A 33 19.71 31.77 13.63
N ALA A 34 19.23 30.71 14.30
CA ALA A 34 20.03 29.56 14.70
C ALA A 34 20.65 28.81 13.50
N MET A 35 19.95 28.78 12.37
CA MET A 35 20.39 28.12 11.15
C MET A 35 21.46 28.92 10.36
N GLY A 36 21.81 30.14 10.76
CA GLY A 36 22.80 31.01 10.08
C GLY A 36 22.22 32.32 9.53
N GLY A 37 20.93 32.58 9.76
CA GLY A 37 20.29 33.87 9.46
C GLY A 37 20.31 34.21 7.97
N VAL A 38 20.74 35.44 7.67
CA VAL A 38 20.80 35.99 6.30
C VAL A 38 21.78 35.26 5.39
N ALA A 39 22.70 34.45 5.92
CA ALA A 39 23.62 33.66 5.09
C ALA A 39 22.87 32.67 4.19
N TRP A 40 21.70 32.18 4.61
CA TRP A 40 20.81 31.33 3.81
C TRP A 40 20.24 32.02 2.57
N ASP A 41 20.05 33.35 2.61
CA ASP A 41 19.40 34.08 1.53
C ASP A 41 20.24 33.99 0.22
N SER A 42 21.56 33.85 0.35
CA SER A 42 22.50 33.65 -0.76
C SER A 42 22.60 32.23 -1.30
N LYS A 43 22.07 31.22 -0.60
CA LYS A 43 22.17 29.81 -1.02
C LYS A 43 21.10 29.50 -2.07
N ALA A 44 21.53 28.92 -3.17
CA ALA A 44 20.67 28.59 -4.32
C ALA A 44 20.47 27.08 -4.48
N THR A 45 21.55 26.33 -4.44
CA THR A 45 21.51 24.87 -4.62
C THR A 45 22.38 24.20 -3.57
N LEU A 46 21.87 23.11 -3.00
CA LEU A 46 22.57 22.24 -2.06
C LEU A 46 22.81 20.89 -2.72
N LYS A 47 24.06 20.45 -2.73
CA LYS A 47 24.46 19.10 -3.10
C LYS A 47 24.97 18.38 -1.86
N THR A 48 24.47 17.18 -1.61
CA THR A 48 24.87 16.35 -0.46
C THR A 48 25.23 14.95 -0.90
N GLU A 49 26.16 14.36 -0.15
CA GLU A 49 26.39 12.91 -0.09
C GLU A 49 26.12 12.46 1.34
N ALA A 50 25.43 11.34 1.50
CA ALA A 50 25.21 10.74 2.81
C ALA A 50 25.39 9.23 2.75
N SER A 51 26.03 8.66 3.76
CA SER A 51 25.97 7.22 3.97
C SER A 51 24.60 6.84 4.53
N TYR A 52 24.11 5.68 4.11
CA TYR A 52 22.86 5.10 4.54
C TYR A 52 23.14 3.84 5.37
N ASP A 53 22.42 3.69 6.49
CA ASP A 53 22.36 2.48 7.28
C ASP A 53 20.93 2.29 7.78
N GLY A 54 20.26 1.22 7.34
CA GLY A 54 18.90 0.94 7.73
C GLY A 54 18.34 -0.28 7.03
N GLN A 55 17.33 -0.92 7.63
CA GLN A 55 16.67 -2.07 7.01
C GLN A 55 17.65 -3.19 6.61
N GLY A 56 18.73 -3.38 7.38
CA GLY A 56 19.78 -4.35 7.08
C GLY A 56 20.60 -4.06 5.81
N LEU A 57 20.43 -2.88 5.21
CA LEU A 57 21.16 -2.40 4.04
C LEU A 57 22.11 -1.27 4.43
N LYS A 58 23.19 -1.14 3.66
CA LYS A 58 24.15 -0.04 3.76
C LYS A 58 24.43 0.49 2.37
N GLY A 59 24.66 1.79 2.27
CA GLY A 59 24.88 2.40 0.97
C GLY A 59 25.24 3.86 1.02
N ILE A 60 25.15 4.49 -0.15
CA ILE A 60 25.39 5.91 -0.32
C ILE A 60 24.20 6.51 -1.08
N THR A 61 23.84 7.72 -0.69
CA THR A 61 22.86 8.55 -1.37
C THR A 61 23.53 9.85 -1.82
N HIS A 62 23.15 10.36 -2.98
CA HIS A 62 23.50 11.71 -3.40
C HIS A 62 22.23 12.48 -3.68
N SER A 63 22.22 13.76 -3.32
CA SER A 63 21.08 14.64 -3.57
C SER A 63 21.52 15.97 -4.13
N LEU A 64 20.69 16.52 -5.01
CA LEU A 64 20.76 17.88 -5.50
C LEU A 64 19.41 18.55 -5.24
N SER A 65 19.43 19.64 -4.47
CA SER A 65 18.24 20.34 -4.01
C SER A 65 18.28 21.80 -4.42
N ASP A 66 17.22 22.26 -5.07
CA ASP A 66 16.93 23.67 -5.34
C ASP A 66 16.36 24.31 -4.06
N LEU A 67 17.15 25.17 -3.43
CA LEU A 67 16.79 25.83 -2.18
C LEU A 67 15.82 27.02 -2.36
N LYS A 68 15.43 27.34 -3.59
CA LYS A 68 14.45 28.41 -3.89
C LYS A 68 13.09 27.83 -4.23
N ASP A 69 13.06 26.91 -5.20
CA ASP A 69 11.79 26.36 -5.68
C ASP A 69 11.45 24.99 -5.09
N GLY A 70 12.42 24.33 -4.43
CA GLY A 70 12.21 23.04 -3.78
C GLY A 70 12.25 21.83 -4.73
N ARG A 71 12.78 22.00 -5.94
CA ARG A 71 13.04 20.88 -6.85
C ARG A 71 14.16 20.01 -6.29
N THR A 72 14.05 18.70 -6.49
CA THR A 72 15.01 17.74 -5.96
C THR A 72 15.28 16.63 -6.97
N ILE A 73 16.49 16.11 -6.92
CA ILE A 73 16.85 14.83 -7.50
C ILE A 73 17.82 14.13 -6.54
N SER A 74 17.55 12.87 -6.26
CA SER A 74 18.40 12.02 -5.43
C SER A 74 18.63 10.69 -6.14
N ASP A 75 19.84 10.15 -6.03
CA ASP A 75 20.14 8.77 -6.38
C ASP A 75 20.69 8.00 -5.19
N PHE A 76 20.57 6.68 -5.24
CA PHE A 76 21.03 5.81 -4.16
C PHE A 76 21.55 4.48 -4.69
N ASP A 77 22.57 3.97 -4.00
CA ASP A 77 23.10 2.63 -4.15
C ASP A 77 23.22 2.00 -2.75
N LEU A 78 22.26 1.13 -2.42
CA LEU A 78 22.14 0.46 -1.13
C LEU A 78 22.48 -1.04 -1.24
N GLY A 79 23.26 -1.43 -2.25
CA GLY A 79 23.56 -2.82 -2.56
C GLY A 79 22.53 -3.43 -3.52
N PRO A 80 21.60 -4.30 -3.05
CA PRO A 80 20.56 -4.84 -3.90
C PRO A 80 19.53 -3.80 -4.35
N PHE A 81 19.37 -2.69 -3.62
CA PHE A 81 18.39 -1.66 -3.96
C PHE A 81 19.11 -0.42 -4.50
N LYS A 82 18.86 -0.10 -5.76
CA LYS A 82 19.45 1.07 -6.45
C LYS A 82 18.36 1.79 -7.21
N GLY A 83 18.46 3.11 -7.28
CA GLY A 83 17.41 3.88 -7.91
C GLY A 83 17.71 5.36 -7.95
N ALA A 84 16.68 6.13 -8.26
CA ALA A 84 16.66 7.56 -8.08
C ALA A 84 15.23 8.03 -7.86
N GLU A 85 15.08 9.17 -7.24
CA GLU A 85 13.80 9.83 -7.05
C GLU A 85 13.97 11.33 -7.17
N GLY A 86 12.89 12.06 -7.39
CA GLY A 86 12.96 13.51 -7.45
C GLY A 86 11.60 14.16 -7.58
N PHE A 87 11.63 15.49 -7.51
CA PHE A 87 10.49 16.36 -7.74
C PHE A 87 10.92 17.48 -8.68
N ASP A 88 10.34 17.53 -9.88
CA ASP A 88 10.71 18.53 -10.91
C ASP A 88 10.01 19.89 -10.73
N GLY A 89 9.20 20.02 -9.67
CA GLY A 89 8.33 21.17 -9.41
C GLY A 89 6.87 20.94 -9.81
N THR A 90 6.57 19.86 -10.53
CA THR A 90 5.23 19.51 -10.98
C THR A 90 4.80 18.10 -10.58
N ALA A 91 5.72 17.14 -10.62
CA ALA A 91 5.44 15.74 -10.36
C ALA A 91 6.61 15.10 -9.61
N PRO A 92 6.35 14.32 -8.54
CA PRO A 92 7.36 13.44 -8.02
C PRO A 92 7.47 12.22 -8.91
N TRP A 93 8.68 11.69 -9.01
CA TRP A 93 9.01 10.55 -9.85
C TRP A 93 10.02 9.65 -9.16
N GLU A 94 10.01 8.38 -9.57
CA GLU A 94 10.92 7.34 -9.09
C GLU A 94 11.49 6.58 -10.29
N ARG A 95 12.77 6.22 -10.20
CA ARG A 95 13.50 5.33 -11.09
C ARG A 95 13.87 4.06 -10.32
N ASP A 96 13.44 2.91 -10.84
CA ASP A 96 13.77 1.60 -10.27
C ASP A 96 15.18 1.12 -10.65
N SER A 97 15.60 -0.03 -10.11
CA SER A 97 16.90 -0.66 -10.40
C SER A 97 17.11 -1.03 -11.87
N SER A 98 16.06 -1.13 -12.68
CA SER A 98 16.15 -1.40 -14.13
C SER A 98 16.39 -0.12 -14.94
N GLY A 99 16.19 1.05 -14.34
CA GLY A 99 16.28 2.35 -14.97
C GLY A 99 14.94 2.91 -15.47
N ASP A 100 13.84 2.17 -15.31
CA ASP A 100 12.50 2.62 -15.72
C ASP A 100 11.92 3.63 -14.73
N ILE A 101 11.27 4.67 -15.24
CA ILE A 101 10.80 5.84 -14.49
C ILE A 101 9.28 5.87 -14.43
N SER A 102 8.75 6.20 -13.26
CA SER A 102 7.32 6.36 -13.03
C SER A 102 7.03 7.67 -12.31
N GLU A 103 6.05 8.42 -12.82
CA GLU A 103 5.47 9.56 -12.11
C GLU A 103 4.47 9.06 -11.05
N LYS A 104 4.56 9.61 -9.85
CA LYS A 104 3.79 9.19 -8.67
C LYS A 104 2.83 10.30 -8.24
N LYS A 105 1.62 10.32 -8.80
CA LYS A 105 0.64 11.39 -8.48
C LYS A 105 -0.56 10.89 -7.67
N GLY A 106 -0.76 9.57 -7.62
CA GLY A 106 -1.83 8.93 -6.89
C GLY A 106 -1.60 8.96 -5.38
N GLY A 107 -2.64 8.62 -4.62
CA GLY A 107 -2.63 8.68 -3.16
C GLY A 107 -2.30 10.09 -2.68
N ASP A 108 -1.26 10.18 -1.84
CA ASP A 108 -0.74 11.43 -1.28
C ASP A 108 0.65 11.84 -1.79
N ALA A 109 1.19 11.16 -2.81
CA ALA A 109 2.55 11.35 -3.27
C ALA A 109 2.84 12.81 -3.71
N LEU A 110 1.93 13.42 -4.48
CA LEU A 110 2.09 14.81 -4.93
C LEU A 110 2.06 15.80 -3.75
N VAL A 111 1.11 15.65 -2.82
CA VAL A 111 0.99 16.58 -1.68
C VAL A 111 2.14 16.41 -0.68
N VAL A 112 2.69 15.20 -0.55
CA VAL A 112 3.92 14.95 0.22
C VAL A 112 5.13 15.61 -0.46
N ALA A 113 5.26 15.49 -1.79
CA ALA A 113 6.33 16.15 -2.53
C ALA A 113 6.29 17.69 -2.41
N VAL A 114 5.09 18.28 -2.37
CA VAL A 114 4.91 19.71 -2.07
C VAL A 114 5.39 20.05 -0.67
N ASN A 115 5.11 19.21 0.33
CA ASN A 115 5.62 19.38 1.69
C ASN A 115 7.16 19.31 1.73
N ASP A 116 7.75 18.32 1.06
CA ASP A 116 9.21 18.17 0.97
C ASP A 116 9.87 19.37 0.25
N ALA A 117 9.28 19.84 -0.84
CA ALA A 117 9.73 21.04 -1.55
C ALA A 117 9.66 22.30 -0.68
N TYR A 118 8.57 22.46 0.09
CA TYR A 118 8.39 23.56 1.04
C TYR A 118 9.47 23.59 2.12
N ARG A 119 9.80 22.42 2.69
CA ARG A 119 10.86 22.27 3.70
C ARG A 119 12.25 22.51 3.09
N THR A 120 12.52 21.91 1.93
CA THR A 120 13.79 22.03 1.21
C THR A 120 14.13 23.49 0.88
N SER A 121 13.13 24.28 0.50
CA SER A 121 13.28 25.70 0.18
C SER A 121 13.12 26.64 1.40
N ASN A 122 12.94 26.09 2.60
CA ASN A 122 12.72 26.85 3.85
C ASN A 122 11.65 27.96 3.72
N LYS A 123 10.57 27.70 2.98
CA LYS A 123 9.54 28.70 2.68
C LYS A 123 8.85 29.27 3.92
N TRP A 124 8.89 28.57 5.04
CA TRP A 124 8.41 29.05 6.34
C TRP A 124 9.13 30.32 6.84
N TRP A 125 10.32 30.66 6.32
CA TRP A 125 11.06 31.86 6.70
C TRP A 125 10.65 33.10 5.90
N LEU A 126 9.84 32.94 4.86
CA LEU A 126 9.31 34.06 4.08
C LEU A 126 8.25 34.81 4.89
N ALA A 127 8.05 36.09 4.55
CA ALA A 127 7.11 36.96 5.27
C ALA A 127 5.66 36.48 5.21
N ASP A 128 5.27 35.77 4.15
CA ASP A 128 3.96 35.13 3.98
C ASP A 128 4.01 33.61 4.24
N HIS A 129 5.14 33.11 4.76
CA HIS A 129 5.47 31.70 4.92
C HIS A 129 5.24 30.86 3.66
N GLY A 130 5.44 31.44 2.47
CA GLY A 130 5.17 30.75 1.20
C GLY A 130 3.69 30.36 1.03
N GLY A 131 2.78 31.07 1.68
CA GLY A 131 1.34 30.83 1.68
C GLY A 131 0.88 29.65 2.55
N ALA A 132 1.73 29.14 3.44
CA ALA A 132 1.36 28.07 4.37
C ALA A 132 0.47 28.59 5.52
N SER A 133 -0.43 27.75 6.00
CA SER A 133 -1.10 27.95 7.30
C SER A 133 -0.22 27.37 8.40
N ILE A 134 0.00 28.13 9.48
CA ILE A 134 0.85 27.72 10.60
C ILE A 134 0.11 27.95 11.92
N GLU A 135 -0.02 26.88 12.69
CA GLU A 135 -0.66 26.89 14.02
C GLU A 135 0.35 26.42 15.08
N GLY A 136 0.41 27.11 16.22
CA GLY A 136 1.21 26.68 17.37
C GLY A 136 0.48 25.64 18.21
N LYS A 137 1.11 24.49 18.44
CA LYS A 137 0.59 23.41 19.30
C LYS A 137 1.07 23.53 20.77
N GLY A 138 1.96 24.48 21.05
CA GLY A 138 2.56 24.66 22.37
C GLY A 138 3.93 24.01 22.52
N GLU A 139 4.53 24.21 23.69
CA GLU A 139 5.73 23.50 24.11
C GLU A 139 5.35 22.06 24.49
N ILE A 140 6.01 21.07 23.88
CA ILE A 140 5.84 19.65 24.19
C ILE A 140 7.18 19.07 24.62
N ALA A 141 7.19 18.36 25.75
CA ALA A 141 8.36 17.62 26.23
C ALA A 141 8.26 16.13 25.87
N ASP A 142 9.38 15.54 25.48
CA ASP A 142 9.56 14.09 25.40
C ASP A 142 10.86 13.67 26.09
N ALA A 143 11.24 12.39 25.98
CA ALA A 143 12.44 11.85 26.62
C ALA A 143 13.75 12.53 26.15
N ASN A 144 13.74 13.18 24.99
CA ASN A 144 14.92 13.77 24.36
C ASN A 144 15.04 15.29 24.58
N GLY A 145 13.96 15.98 24.97
CA GLY A 145 14.00 17.42 25.15
C GLY A 145 12.64 18.09 25.28
N ARG A 146 12.65 19.42 25.14
CA ARG A 146 11.45 20.28 25.08
C ARG A 146 11.44 21.00 23.76
N TYR A 147 10.28 21.03 23.11
CA TYR A 147 10.15 21.52 21.75
C TYR A 147 8.98 22.48 21.60
N ASP A 148 9.20 23.57 20.89
CA ASP A 148 8.13 24.36 20.29
C ASP A 148 7.58 23.60 19.09
N VAL A 149 6.28 23.28 19.10
CA VAL A 149 5.66 22.47 18.05
C VAL A 149 4.70 23.30 17.21
N LEU A 150 4.94 23.30 15.91
CA LEU A 150 4.09 23.95 14.91
C LEU A 150 3.39 22.90 14.05
N ILE A 151 2.11 23.11 13.75
CA ILE A 151 1.38 22.40 12.70
C ILE A 151 1.43 23.28 11.45
N ILE A 152 2.10 22.80 10.40
CA ILE A 152 2.32 23.55 9.16
C ILE A 152 1.58 22.85 8.02
N THR A 153 0.78 23.61 7.29
CA THR A 153 0.08 23.16 6.07
C THR A 153 0.52 24.02 4.89
N PRO A 154 1.47 23.56 4.07
CA PRO A 154 1.90 24.27 2.86
C PRO A 154 0.75 24.41 1.85
N LYS A 155 0.79 25.47 1.05
CA LYS A 155 -0.16 25.65 -0.05
C LYS A 155 -0.05 24.50 -1.06
N GLY A 156 -1.13 23.74 -1.23
CA GLY A 156 -1.17 22.55 -2.09
C GLY A 156 -0.53 21.30 -1.46
N GLY A 157 -0.04 21.41 -0.22
CA GLY A 157 0.44 20.30 0.59
C GLY A 157 -0.58 19.86 1.64
N LYS A 158 -0.12 19.14 2.65
CA LYS A 158 -0.94 18.68 3.79
C LYS A 158 -0.25 18.96 5.13
N ALA A 159 -1.02 18.92 6.21
CA ALA A 159 -0.50 19.21 7.55
C ALA A 159 0.63 18.25 7.98
N PHE A 160 1.68 18.81 8.58
CA PHE A 160 2.71 18.08 9.30
C PHE A 160 3.11 18.84 10.57
N GLU A 161 3.67 18.14 11.56
CA GLU A 161 4.22 18.78 12.75
C GLU A 161 5.72 19.05 12.56
N ALA A 162 6.16 20.25 12.90
CA ALA A 162 7.56 20.65 12.99
C ALA A 162 7.91 20.98 14.45
N TRP A 163 8.90 20.28 14.97
CA TRP A 163 9.32 20.35 16.36
C TRP A 163 10.69 21.01 16.45
N PHE A 164 10.73 22.22 17.00
CA PHE A 164 11.94 23.01 17.17
C PHE A 164 12.42 22.90 18.61
N ASP A 165 13.68 22.53 18.84
CA ASP A 165 14.21 22.42 20.19
C ASP A 165 14.24 23.80 20.87
N VAL A 166 13.68 23.92 22.08
CA VAL A 166 13.50 25.22 22.76
C VAL A 166 14.84 25.89 23.11
N LYS A 167 15.92 25.12 23.26
CA LYS A 167 17.24 25.66 23.65
C LYS A 167 18.06 26.13 22.45
N THR A 168 18.04 25.36 21.37
CA THR A 168 18.87 25.58 20.18
C THR A 168 18.10 26.25 19.05
N HIS A 169 16.77 26.22 19.10
CA HIS A 169 15.84 26.63 18.04
C HIS A 169 16.01 25.86 16.72
N LEU A 170 16.79 24.78 16.71
CA LEU A 170 17.00 23.93 15.55
C LEU A 170 15.82 22.99 15.37
N LEU A 171 15.49 22.67 14.12
CA LEU A 171 14.46 21.68 13.82
C LEU A 171 14.97 20.30 14.25
N ALA A 172 14.31 19.68 15.21
CA ALA A 172 14.74 18.41 15.78
C ALA A 172 13.94 17.23 15.23
N LYS A 173 12.67 17.46 14.87
CA LYS A 173 11.74 16.39 14.49
C LYS A 173 10.63 16.88 13.56
N ILE A 174 10.31 16.08 12.54
CA ILE A 174 9.10 16.20 11.72
C ILE A 174 8.21 14.99 12.00
N VAL A 175 6.91 15.22 12.11
CA VAL A 175 5.90 14.15 12.20
C VAL A 175 4.87 14.36 11.10
N GLU A 176 4.72 13.38 10.22
CA GLU A 176 3.87 13.49 9.03
C GLU A 176 3.16 12.16 8.77
N GLN A 177 1.85 12.20 8.53
CA GLN A 177 1.10 11.04 8.06
C GLN A 177 1.37 10.87 6.56
N ARG A 178 1.87 9.71 6.10
CA ARG A 178 2.05 9.34 4.70
C ARG A 178 1.34 8.00 4.44
N GLY A 179 0.29 8.03 3.63
CA GLY A 179 -0.67 6.93 3.50
C GLY A 179 -1.23 6.50 4.85
N SER A 180 -1.16 5.20 5.13
CA SER A 180 -1.51 4.61 6.44
C SER A 180 -0.43 4.77 7.51
N GLN A 181 0.78 5.22 7.16
CA GLN A 181 1.92 5.27 8.06
C GLN A 181 2.13 6.65 8.66
N LYS A 182 2.47 6.68 9.96
CA LYS A 182 2.97 7.88 10.62
C LYS A 182 4.49 7.88 10.55
N ILE A 183 5.05 8.81 9.80
CA ILE A 183 6.49 8.95 9.61
C ILE A 183 7.03 9.97 10.61
N ILE A 184 8.08 9.58 11.34
CA ILE A 184 8.83 10.47 12.22
C ILE A 184 10.25 10.61 11.66
N THR A 185 10.64 11.85 11.34
CA THR A 185 11.99 12.17 10.88
C THR A 185 12.70 12.96 11.96
N GLN A 186 13.71 12.37 12.58
CA GLN A 186 14.58 13.04 13.55
C GLN A 186 15.78 13.66 12.83
N ILE A 187 16.11 14.89 13.18
CA ILE A 187 17.14 15.69 12.52
C ILE A 187 18.10 16.21 13.59
N SER A 188 19.39 15.91 13.44
CA SER A 188 20.39 16.19 14.48
C SER A 188 21.80 16.35 13.89
N ASP A 189 22.78 16.56 14.78
CA ASP A 189 24.19 16.77 14.42
C ASP A 189 24.36 17.92 13.42
N TYR A 190 23.83 19.09 13.78
CA TYR A 190 23.99 20.30 12.97
C TYR A 190 25.44 20.78 13.02
N ARG A 191 26.01 21.04 11.84
CA ARG A 191 27.38 21.52 11.71
C ARG A 191 27.46 22.78 10.84
N PRO A 192 28.41 23.68 11.12
CA PRO A 192 28.62 24.86 10.31
C PRO A 192 29.22 24.49 8.95
N GLU A 193 28.52 24.81 7.87
CA GLU A 193 28.91 24.58 6.48
C GLU A 193 28.72 25.87 5.68
N SER A 194 29.82 26.48 5.22
CA SER A 194 29.78 27.71 4.41
C SER A 194 28.90 28.84 5.01
N GLY A 195 28.95 29.01 6.34
CA GLY A 195 28.25 30.08 7.07
C GLY A 195 26.81 29.76 7.50
N VAL A 196 26.32 28.55 7.28
CA VAL A 196 24.99 28.08 7.72
C VAL A 196 25.10 26.77 8.50
N GLN A 197 24.09 26.41 9.28
CA GLN A 197 24.00 25.10 9.92
C GLN A 197 23.35 24.09 8.96
N VAL A 198 23.96 22.93 8.78
CA VAL A 198 23.42 21.82 7.98
C VAL A 198 23.33 20.58 8.86
N PRO A 199 22.23 19.79 8.82
CA PRO A 199 22.15 18.56 9.59
C PRO A 199 23.04 17.45 9.00
N HIS A 200 23.81 16.78 9.86
CA HIS A 200 24.64 15.64 9.46
C HIS A 200 24.07 14.28 9.86
N LYS A 201 22.94 14.25 10.57
CA LYS A 201 22.26 13.01 10.92
C LYS A 201 20.75 13.13 10.79
N ILE A 202 20.18 12.28 9.96
CA ILE A 202 18.73 12.11 9.80
C ILE A 202 18.37 10.67 10.15
N VAL A 203 17.36 10.47 10.98
CA VAL A 203 16.81 9.15 11.30
C VAL A 203 15.33 9.14 10.94
N ILE A 204 14.91 8.21 10.09
CA ILE A 204 13.53 8.04 9.66
C ILE A 204 12.95 6.79 10.33
N ASP A 205 11.85 6.99 11.05
CA ASP A 205 11.05 5.94 11.65
C ASP A 205 9.67 5.87 10.98
N GLN A 206 9.34 4.71 10.44
CA GLN A 206 8.06 4.42 9.79
C GLN A 206 7.07 3.71 10.75
N GLY A 207 7.43 3.58 12.03
CA GLY A 207 6.62 2.91 13.05
C GLY A 207 6.68 1.38 12.99
N ALA A 208 7.69 0.81 12.30
CA ALA A 208 7.85 -0.64 12.15
C ALA A 208 8.78 -1.28 13.20
N GLY A 209 9.43 -0.47 14.04
CA GLY A 209 10.37 -0.92 15.08
C GLY A 209 11.83 -0.59 14.76
N GLU A 210 12.68 -0.61 15.79
CA GLU A 210 14.06 -0.07 15.74
C GLU A 210 14.94 -0.66 14.63
N LYS A 211 14.78 -1.94 14.31
CA LYS A 211 15.56 -2.60 13.25
C LYS A 211 15.29 -2.07 11.83
N TYR A 212 14.18 -1.33 11.64
CA TYR A 212 13.78 -0.75 10.37
C TYR A 212 14.04 0.75 10.28
N LEU A 213 14.67 1.35 11.30
CA LEU A 213 15.10 2.74 11.24
C LEU A 213 16.06 2.92 10.07
N GLN A 214 15.90 4.05 9.37
CA GLN A 214 16.79 4.45 8.29
C GLN A 214 17.62 5.62 8.78
N THR A 215 18.93 5.45 8.84
CA THR A 215 19.87 6.49 9.28
C THR A 215 20.66 6.98 8.08
N LEU A 216 20.58 8.29 7.80
CA LEU A 216 21.43 8.98 6.85
C LEU A 216 22.46 9.82 7.61
N MET A 217 23.73 9.65 7.28
CA MET A 217 24.84 10.44 7.82
C MET A 217 25.46 11.26 6.70
N THR A 218 25.30 12.59 6.72
CA THR A 218 25.86 13.47 5.69
C THR A 218 27.37 13.45 5.76
N THR A 219 28.01 12.98 4.69
CA THR A 219 29.47 12.88 4.54
C THR A 219 30.06 14.06 3.78
N LYS A 220 29.29 14.66 2.87
CA LYS A 220 29.73 15.80 2.07
C LYS A 220 28.60 16.80 1.87
N VAL A 221 28.96 18.08 1.94
CA VAL A 221 28.08 19.23 1.68
C VAL A 221 28.77 20.15 0.68
N GLU A 222 28.03 20.58 -0.35
CA GLU A 222 28.51 21.55 -1.33
C GLU A 222 27.38 22.51 -1.71
N PHE A 223 27.62 23.81 -1.56
CA PHE A 223 26.70 24.84 -2.04
C PHE A 223 27.10 25.27 -3.44
N LEU A 224 26.17 25.20 -4.37
CA LEU A 224 26.36 25.58 -5.76
C LEU A 224 25.60 26.88 -6.07
N GLY A 225 26.00 27.55 -7.16
CA GLY A 225 25.18 28.57 -7.78
C GLY A 225 23.87 27.98 -8.34
N PRO A 226 22.89 28.82 -8.73
CA PRO A 226 21.62 28.36 -9.28
C PRO A 226 21.81 27.39 -10.44
N GLN A 227 21.08 26.27 -10.41
CA GLN A 227 21.07 25.29 -11.49
C GLN A 227 19.85 25.49 -12.39
N PRO A 228 19.92 25.18 -13.69
CA PRO A 228 18.75 25.22 -14.56
C PRO A 228 17.73 24.16 -14.14
N ALA A 229 16.44 24.39 -14.42
CA ALA A 229 15.37 23.42 -14.11
C ALA A 229 15.64 22.03 -14.71
N SER A 230 16.34 21.96 -15.85
CA SER A 230 16.75 20.70 -16.49
C SER A 230 17.69 19.84 -15.64
N ALA A 231 18.37 20.41 -14.64
CA ALA A 231 19.21 19.65 -13.70
C ALA A 231 18.38 18.77 -12.74
N TYR A 232 17.09 19.08 -12.60
CA TYR A 232 16.13 18.35 -11.74
C TYR A 232 15.09 17.58 -12.57
N ALA A 233 15.18 17.67 -13.90
CA ALA A 233 14.25 16.98 -14.77
C ALA A 233 14.43 15.46 -14.64
N LYS A 234 13.33 14.74 -14.77
CA LYS A 234 13.36 13.28 -14.85
C LYS A 234 14.31 12.85 -15.98
N PRO A 235 15.29 11.96 -15.69
CA PRO A 235 16.18 11.46 -16.74
C PRO A 235 15.40 10.61 -17.77
N VAL A 236 16.01 10.31 -18.92
CA VAL A 236 15.41 9.42 -19.93
C VAL A 236 16.36 8.24 -20.14
N PHE A 237 15.86 7.01 -19.93
CA PHE A 237 16.63 5.78 -20.11
C PHE A 237 15.92 4.83 -21.08
N ALA A 238 16.72 4.06 -21.81
CA ALA A 238 16.21 2.97 -22.64
C ALA A 238 15.96 1.74 -21.78
N ILE A 239 14.71 1.27 -21.74
CA ILE A 239 14.32 0.04 -21.06
C ILE A 239 14.64 -1.13 -21.99
N ASN A 240 15.57 -2.00 -21.59
CA ASN A 240 16.08 -3.12 -22.40
C ASN A 240 16.02 -4.47 -21.66
N ASP A 241 15.31 -4.51 -20.53
CA ASP A 241 15.25 -5.65 -19.62
C ASP A 241 14.12 -6.64 -19.97
N PHE A 242 13.24 -6.32 -20.93
CA PHE A 242 12.09 -7.13 -21.28
C PHE A 242 12.02 -7.48 -22.77
N GLY A 243 11.15 -8.42 -23.11
CA GLY A 243 10.85 -8.73 -24.50
C GLY A 243 9.90 -9.92 -24.64
N ILE A 244 9.64 -10.26 -25.91
CA ILE A 244 8.83 -11.42 -26.30
C ILE A 244 9.66 -12.24 -27.28
N GLU A 245 9.69 -13.56 -27.09
CA GLU A 245 10.47 -14.47 -27.95
C GLU A 245 10.22 -14.20 -29.45
N GLY A 246 11.31 -14.15 -30.22
CA GLY A 246 11.26 -13.89 -31.66
C GLY A 246 10.84 -12.47 -32.05
N GLY A 247 10.73 -11.53 -31.10
CA GLY A 247 10.29 -10.16 -31.38
C GLY A 247 8.79 -10.04 -31.69
N ALA A 248 7.99 -11.04 -31.28
CA ALA A 248 6.55 -11.05 -31.48
C ALA A 248 5.87 -9.82 -30.84
N SER A 249 4.66 -9.49 -31.28
CA SER A 249 3.89 -8.36 -30.75
C SER A 249 3.27 -8.63 -29.39
N SER A 250 2.97 -9.89 -29.10
CA SER A 250 2.32 -10.29 -27.86
C SER A 250 2.62 -11.75 -27.51
N ALA A 251 2.43 -12.09 -26.24
CA ALA A 251 2.42 -13.45 -25.73
C ALA A 251 1.17 -13.64 -24.87
N THR A 252 0.37 -14.65 -25.20
CA THR A 252 -0.82 -15.04 -24.44
C THR A 252 -0.57 -16.34 -23.70
N MET A 253 -1.05 -16.43 -22.46
CA MET A 253 -1.04 -17.64 -21.67
C MET A 253 -2.40 -17.88 -20.99
N PRO A 254 -2.76 -19.15 -20.70
CA PRO A 254 -3.93 -19.44 -19.89
C PRO A 254 -3.69 -19.03 -18.44
N ILE A 255 -4.77 -18.60 -17.78
CA ILE A 255 -4.83 -18.33 -16.34
C ILE A 255 -5.98 -19.13 -15.72
N LYS A 256 -6.08 -19.10 -14.38
CA LYS A 256 -7.19 -19.65 -13.61
C LYS A 256 -7.69 -18.59 -12.66
N ILE A 257 -9.01 -18.44 -12.54
CA ILE A 257 -9.62 -17.55 -11.57
C ILE A 257 -10.03 -18.34 -10.32
N ILE A 258 -9.32 -18.13 -9.22
CA ILE A 258 -9.59 -18.82 -7.94
C ILE A 258 -9.79 -17.75 -6.88
N ASN A 259 -10.92 -17.78 -6.15
CA ASN A 259 -11.30 -16.74 -5.19
C ASN A 259 -11.27 -15.30 -5.77
N ASN A 260 -11.57 -15.13 -7.07
CA ASN A 260 -11.41 -13.88 -7.83
C ASN A 260 -9.96 -13.41 -8.06
N HIS A 261 -8.94 -14.11 -7.56
CA HIS A 261 -7.54 -13.86 -7.91
C HIS A 261 -7.16 -14.52 -9.23
N ILE A 262 -6.14 -13.97 -9.90
CA ILE A 262 -5.59 -14.50 -11.14
C ILE A 262 -4.36 -15.36 -10.84
N TYR A 263 -4.44 -16.64 -11.20
CA TYR A 263 -3.31 -17.57 -11.10
C TYR A 263 -2.81 -17.97 -12.49
N GLY A 264 -1.50 -18.00 -12.69
CA GLY A 264 -0.89 -18.39 -13.96
C GLY A 264 0.49 -19.01 -13.78
N GLU A 265 0.97 -19.71 -14.80
CA GLU A 265 2.29 -20.34 -14.76
C GLU A 265 3.39 -19.36 -15.20
N ALA A 266 4.46 -19.28 -14.40
CA ALA A 266 5.67 -18.54 -14.76
C ALA A 266 6.93 -19.31 -14.37
N LYS A 267 8.02 -19.05 -15.09
CA LYS A 267 9.35 -19.55 -14.76
C LYS A 267 10.17 -18.45 -14.11
N VAL A 268 11.00 -18.82 -13.14
CA VAL A 268 11.95 -17.92 -12.49
C VAL A 268 13.37 -18.45 -12.67
N ASN A 269 14.25 -17.64 -13.25
CA ASN A 269 15.65 -18.00 -13.56
C ASN A 269 15.79 -19.36 -14.27
N GLY A 270 14.87 -19.67 -15.18
CA GLY A 270 14.83 -20.92 -15.94
C GLY A 270 14.21 -22.13 -15.21
N LYS A 271 13.85 -22.01 -13.93
CA LYS A 271 13.18 -23.04 -13.13
C LYS A 271 11.66 -22.86 -13.13
N GLY A 272 10.93 -23.93 -12.81
CA GLY A 272 9.47 -23.99 -12.84
C GLY A 272 8.94 -24.89 -13.97
N PRO A 273 7.68 -24.69 -14.43
CA PRO A 273 6.79 -23.59 -14.07
C PRO A 273 6.31 -23.65 -12.62
N TYR A 274 6.14 -22.50 -12.00
CA TYR A 274 5.42 -22.35 -10.73
C TYR A 274 4.09 -21.63 -10.99
N THR A 275 3.09 -21.90 -10.17
CA THR A 275 1.82 -21.17 -10.22
C THR A 275 1.93 -19.91 -9.37
N PHE A 276 1.93 -18.75 -10.01
CA PHE A 276 2.01 -17.43 -9.38
C PHE A 276 0.63 -16.78 -9.34
N ILE A 277 0.40 -15.93 -8.35
CA ILE A 277 -0.65 -14.90 -8.41
C ILE A 277 -0.16 -13.72 -9.27
N PHE A 278 -1.05 -13.16 -10.08
CA PHE A 278 -0.80 -11.99 -10.93
C PHE A 278 -1.52 -10.77 -10.33
N ASP A 279 -0.74 -9.82 -9.82
CA ASP A 279 -1.22 -8.81 -8.88
C ASP A 279 -0.77 -7.39 -9.28
N THR A 280 -1.70 -6.57 -9.78
CA THR A 280 -1.45 -5.17 -10.13
C THR A 280 -1.30 -4.26 -8.90
N GLY A 281 -1.79 -4.69 -7.74
CA GLY A 281 -1.65 -4.03 -6.45
C GLY A 281 -0.40 -4.46 -5.66
N GLY A 282 0.43 -5.33 -6.26
CA GLY A 282 1.61 -5.92 -5.62
C GLY A 282 2.89 -5.77 -6.43
N ARG A 283 3.98 -6.31 -5.87
CA ARG A 283 5.32 -6.33 -6.46
C ARG A 283 5.71 -7.74 -6.91
N ASN A 284 6.81 -7.85 -7.65
CA ASN A 284 7.45 -9.14 -7.88
C ASN A 284 7.94 -9.72 -6.54
N ILE A 285 7.28 -10.78 -6.05
CA ILE A 285 7.62 -11.46 -4.80
C ILE A 285 7.96 -12.92 -5.09
N ILE A 286 8.98 -13.44 -4.41
CA ILE A 286 9.25 -14.89 -4.33
C ILE A 286 9.36 -15.34 -2.88
N THR A 287 9.08 -16.60 -2.60
CA THR A 287 9.30 -17.16 -1.26
C THR A 287 10.79 -17.43 -1.00
N PRO A 288 11.23 -17.48 0.27
CA PRO A 288 12.58 -17.91 0.63
C PRO A 288 12.96 -19.28 0.05
N ALA A 289 12.00 -20.20 -0.05
CA ALA A 289 12.20 -21.52 -0.65
C ALA A 289 12.56 -21.41 -2.14
N VAL A 290 11.79 -20.62 -2.90
CA VAL A 290 12.07 -20.36 -4.32
C VAL A 290 13.41 -19.65 -4.47
N ALA A 291 13.67 -18.59 -3.70
CA ALA A 291 14.93 -17.84 -3.75
C ALA A 291 16.15 -18.76 -3.55
N LYS A 292 16.10 -19.64 -2.54
CA LYS A 292 17.12 -20.65 -2.27
C LYS A 292 17.27 -21.63 -3.43
N GLU A 293 16.16 -22.12 -3.98
CA GLU A 293 16.18 -23.06 -5.10
C GLU A 293 16.90 -22.46 -6.32
N ILE A 294 16.63 -21.19 -6.64
CA ILE A 294 17.17 -20.53 -7.83
C ILE A 294 18.54 -19.87 -7.60
N GLY A 295 19.09 -19.99 -6.38
CA GLY A 295 20.42 -19.48 -6.04
C GLY A 295 20.48 -17.96 -5.87
N LEU A 296 19.36 -17.31 -5.58
CA LEU A 296 19.31 -15.88 -5.32
C LEU A 296 19.70 -15.56 -3.87
N LYS A 297 20.57 -14.56 -3.71
CA LYS A 297 20.99 -14.07 -2.39
C LYS A 297 19.93 -13.12 -1.85
N VAL A 298 19.50 -13.34 -0.61
CA VAL A 298 18.57 -12.47 0.10
C VAL A 298 19.36 -11.53 1.00
N GLU A 299 19.07 -10.24 0.91
CA GLU A 299 19.78 -9.17 1.62
C GLU A 299 18.78 -8.16 2.21
N GLY A 300 19.19 -7.45 3.26
CA GLY A 300 18.32 -6.50 3.95
C GLY A 300 17.19 -7.13 4.77
N SER A 301 16.36 -6.28 5.35
CA SER A 301 15.17 -6.61 6.12
C SER A 301 14.09 -5.56 5.85
N LEU A 302 12.97 -5.99 5.30
CA LEU A 302 11.84 -5.14 4.92
C LEU A 302 10.60 -5.51 5.75
N PRO A 303 9.91 -4.54 6.37
CA PRO A 303 8.60 -4.79 6.96
C PRO A 303 7.54 -4.81 5.85
N GLY A 304 6.99 -5.99 5.57
CA GLY A 304 5.88 -6.19 4.63
C GLY A 304 4.55 -5.88 5.28
N GLN A 305 3.78 -5.01 4.64
CA GLN A 305 2.41 -4.65 5.01
C GLN A 305 1.47 -4.94 3.83
N GLY A 306 0.17 -5.09 4.10
CA GLY A 306 -0.87 -5.32 3.11
C GLY A 306 -2.25 -5.25 3.76
N ALA A 307 -3.24 -5.97 3.21
CA ALA A 307 -4.51 -6.16 3.91
C ALA A 307 -4.28 -6.90 5.25
N GLY A 308 -4.94 -6.45 6.32
CA GLY A 308 -4.68 -6.89 7.69
C GLY A 308 -3.75 -5.95 8.46
N GLU A 309 -3.73 -6.05 9.79
CA GLU A 309 -2.98 -5.13 10.67
C GLU A 309 -1.55 -5.59 11.01
N GLY A 310 -1.18 -6.82 10.65
CA GLY A 310 0.12 -7.42 10.93
C GLY A 310 1.23 -6.99 9.98
N VAL A 311 2.46 -7.40 10.31
CA VAL A 311 3.66 -7.17 9.50
C VAL A 311 4.36 -8.51 9.29
N MET A 312 4.84 -8.76 8.07
CA MET A 312 5.76 -9.86 7.78
C MET A 312 7.17 -9.34 7.56
N GLU A 313 8.17 -10.13 7.93
CA GLU A 313 9.57 -9.80 7.62
C GLU A 313 9.99 -10.45 6.31
N GLY A 314 10.67 -9.68 5.48
CA GLY A 314 11.21 -10.12 4.21
C GLY A 314 12.55 -9.47 3.91
N GLY A 315 13.05 -9.66 2.70
CA GLY A 315 14.28 -9.04 2.22
C GLY A 315 14.22 -8.76 0.73
N PHE A 316 15.35 -8.36 0.17
CA PHE A 316 15.52 -8.00 -1.23
C PHE A 316 16.43 -9.00 -1.93
N SER A 317 16.22 -9.16 -3.23
CA SER A 317 17.14 -9.90 -4.09
C SER A 317 17.17 -9.32 -5.49
N ASN A 318 18.35 -9.26 -6.11
CA ASN A 318 18.53 -8.86 -7.50
C ASN A 318 18.79 -10.08 -8.39
N GLY A 319 18.60 -9.89 -9.70
CA GLY A 319 18.88 -10.93 -10.68
C GLY A 319 17.69 -11.86 -10.93
N LEU A 320 16.48 -11.44 -10.58
CA LEU A 320 15.27 -12.17 -10.91
C LEU A 320 15.00 -12.05 -12.42
N ASN A 321 14.98 -13.19 -13.10
CA ASN A 321 14.51 -13.32 -14.47
C ASN A 321 13.16 -14.02 -14.44
N LEU A 322 12.11 -13.39 -14.95
CA LEU A 322 10.78 -13.99 -15.04
C LEU A 322 10.44 -14.29 -16.50
N SER A 323 9.78 -15.42 -16.73
CA SER A 323 9.18 -15.74 -18.03
C SER A 323 7.72 -16.14 -17.84
N VAL A 324 6.84 -15.42 -18.53
CA VAL A 324 5.39 -15.56 -18.49
C VAL A 324 4.92 -15.90 -19.90
N GLY A 325 4.59 -17.17 -20.14
CA GLY A 325 4.48 -17.67 -21.51
C GLY A 325 5.77 -17.45 -22.30
N LYS A 326 5.67 -16.70 -23.41
CA LYS A 326 6.81 -16.32 -24.27
C LYS A 326 7.37 -14.91 -23.99
N ALA A 327 6.76 -14.18 -23.04
CA ALA A 327 7.27 -12.89 -22.60
C ALA A 327 8.25 -13.08 -21.45
N PHE A 328 9.24 -12.19 -21.33
CA PHE A 328 10.23 -12.23 -20.28
C PHE A 328 10.61 -10.83 -19.78
N VAL A 329 11.04 -10.79 -18.52
CA VAL A 329 11.79 -9.67 -17.91
C VAL A 329 13.06 -10.20 -17.28
N LYS A 330 14.12 -9.40 -17.27
CA LYS A 330 15.47 -9.80 -16.86
C LYS A 330 15.99 -8.90 -15.76
N ASN A 331 16.79 -9.47 -14.87
CA ASN A 331 17.53 -8.73 -13.84
C ASN A 331 16.64 -7.78 -13.00
N GLN A 332 15.44 -8.24 -12.65
CA GLN A 332 14.51 -7.48 -11.81
C GLN A 332 14.93 -7.56 -10.34
N LEU A 333 14.53 -6.54 -9.59
CA LEU A 333 14.42 -6.62 -8.14
C LEU A 333 13.28 -7.57 -7.78
N ALA A 334 13.52 -8.43 -6.80
CA ALA A 334 12.52 -9.28 -6.17
C ALA A 334 12.44 -8.95 -4.68
N ILE A 335 11.22 -8.87 -4.17
CA ILE A 335 11.00 -8.92 -2.73
C ILE A 335 10.89 -10.39 -2.31
N VAL A 336 11.46 -10.75 -1.17
CA VAL A 336 11.46 -12.12 -0.66
C VAL A 336 10.65 -12.19 0.63
N PHE A 337 9.45 -12.77 0.57
CA PHE A 337 8.52 -12.89 1.71
C PHE A 337 8.03 -14.33 1.92
N PRO A 338 7.82 -14.76 3.18
CA PRO A 338 7.25 -16.07 3.49
C PRO A 338 5.73 -16.07 3.25
N LEU A 339 5.31 -16.36 2.01
CA LEU A 339 3.90 -16.39 1.61
C LEU A 339 3.22 -17.74 1.85
N ASP A 340 3.88 -18.72 2.46
CA ASP A 340 3.40 -20.09 2.65
C ASP A 340 2.03 -20.13 3.35
N LYS A 341 1.84 -19.30 4.39
CA LYS A 341 0.57 -19.20 5.11
C LYS A 341 -0.59 -18.73 4.24
N LEU A 342 -0.33 -17.91 3.20
CA LEU A 342 -1.37 -17.51 2.24
C LEU A 342 -1.84 -18.69 1.39
N GLY A 343 -0.98 -19.68 1.18
CA GLY A 343 -1.37 -20.91 0.48
C GLY A 343 -2.45 -21.69 1.23
N ASP A 344 -2.41 -21.71 2.56
CA ASP A 344 -3.45 -22.32 3.39
C ASP A 344 -4.78 -21.55 3.32
N ILE A 345 -4.72 -20.23 3.12
CA ILE A 345 -5.91 -19.39 2.99
C ILE A 345 -6.56 -19.56 1.62
N GLU A 346 -5.77 -19.60 0.56
CA GLU A 346 -6.26 -19.70 -0.81
C GLU A 346 -6.59 -21.14 -1.22
N GLY A 347 -5.96 -22.13 -0.58
CA GLY A 347 -6.06 -23.54 -0.92
C GLY A 347 -5.22 -23.92 -2.16
N ILE A 348 -4.20 -23.13 -2.46
CA ILE A 348 -3.25 -23.33 -3.56
C ILE A 348 -1.87 -22.85 -3.10
N PRO A 349 -0.76 -23.57 -3.39
CA PRO A 349 0.58 -23.11 -3.02
C PRO A 349 0.87 -21.71 -3.55
N MET A 350 1.57 -20.91 -2.73
CA MET A 350 1.93 -19.53 -3.06
C MET A 350 3.46 -19.37 -3.15
N PRO A 351 4.10 -19.84 -4.24
CA PRO A 351 5.55 -19.76 -4.42
C PRO A 351 6.05 -18.32 -4.64
N GLY A 352 5.15 -17.41 -5.04
CA GLY A 352 5.42 -16.00 -5.22
C GLY A 352 4.28 -15.26 -5.92
N MET A 353 4.54 -14.01 -6.30
CA MET A 353 3.66 -13.09 -7.00
C MET A 353 4.39 -12.42 -8.18
N VAL A 354 3.70 -12.25 -9.29
CA VAL A 354 4.14 -11.39 -10.41
C VAL A 354 3.39 -10.08 -10.31
N GLY A 355 4.12 -8.98 -10.19
CA GLY A 355 3.54 -7.67 -9.89
C GLY A 355 4.05 -6.54 -10.78
N TYR A 356 3.97 -5.32 -10.22
CA TYR A 356 4.20 -4.05 -10.90
C TYR A 356 5.46 -4.01 -11.76
N GLU A 357 6.61 -4.48 -11.25
CA GLU A 357 7.88 -4.44 -11.98
C GLU A 357 7.83 -5.23 -13.28
N THR A 358 7.01 -6.28 -13.36
CA THR A 358 6.76 -7.01 -14.61
C THR A 358 5.71 -6.31 -15.47
N PHE A 359 4.57 -5.93 -14.90
CA PHE A 359 3.45 -5.38 -15.68
C PHE A 359 3.79 -4.06 -16.34
N ARG A 360 4.59 -3.20 -15.70
CA ARG A 360 4.93 -1.89 -16.27
C ARG A 360 5.78 -1.96 -17.55
N ARG A 361 6.36 -3.12 -17.87
CA ARG A 361 7.11 -3.36 -19.12
C ARG A 361 6.21 -3.69 -20.31
N PHE A 362 4.96 -4.08 -20.06
CA PHE A 362 4.03 -4.53 -21.10
C PHE A 362 2.70 -3.79 -21.04
N VAL A 363 2.01 -3.71 -22.16
CA VAL A 363 0.56 -3.53 -22.11
C VAL A 363 -0.05 -4.88 -21.71
N THR A 364 -0.75 -4.92 -20.58
CA THR A 364 -1.23 -6.16 -19.96
C THR A 364 -2.73 -6.28 -20.15
N ARG A 365 -3.20 -7.27 -20.92
CA ARG A 365 -4.61 -7.55 -21.15
C ARG A 365 -5.05 -8.82 -20.43
N ILE A 366 -6.04 -8.71 -19.56
CA ILE A 366 -6.65 -9.80 -18.80
C ILE A 366 -8.06 -10.03 -19.34
N ASP A 367 -8.31 -11.21 -19.90
CA ASP A 367 -9.64 -11.67 -20.28
C ASP A 367 -10.12 -12.70 -19.26
N TYR A 368 -10.96 -12.27 -18.32
CA TYR A 368 -11.53 -13.13 -17.28
C TYR A 368 -12.55 -14.14 -17.82
N GLY A 369 -13.11 -13.94 -19.02
CA GLY A 369 -14.06 -14.87 -19.62
C GLY A 369 -13.38 -15.98 -20.39
N ALA A 370 -12.37 -15.62 -21.17
CA ALA A 370 -11.50 -16.58 -21.85
C ALA A 370 -10.46 -17.22 -20.92
N GLU A 371 -10.33 -16.73 -19.68
CA GLU A 371 -9.26 -17.08 -18.73
C GLU A 371 -7.87 -16.99 -19.38
N THR A 372 -7.56 -15.83 -19.98
CA THR A 372 -6.24 -15.57 -20.56
C THR A 372 -5.60 -14.28 -20.07
N LEU A 373 -4.27 -14.30 -19.96
CA LEU A 373 -3.42 -13.13 -19.77
C LEU A 373 -2.59 -12.93 -21.04
N THR A 374 -2.60 -11.73 -21.59
CA THR A 374 -1.79 -11.35 -22.75
C THR A 374 -0.87 -10.19 -22.38
N LEU A 375 0.44 -10.42 -22.54
CA LEU A 375 1.47 -9.39 -22.43
C LEU A 375 1.82 -8.90 -23.83
N ILE A 376 1.67 -7.61 -24.07
CA ILE A 376 1.79 -6.96 -25.38
C ILE A 376 2.97 -5.99 -25.32
N ASP A 377 3.81 -6.01 -26.35
CA ASP A 377 4.85 -5.01 -26.56
C ASP A 377 4.21 -3.61 -26.68
N PRO A 378 4.51 -2.65 -25.78
CA PRO A 378 3.87 -1.34 -25.78
C PRO A 378 3.98 -0.60 -27.11
N ALA A 379 5.07 -0.79 -27.86
CA ALA A 379 5.29 -0.14 -29.15
C ALA A 379 4.37 -0.69 -30.27
N LYS A 380 3.72 -1.85 -30.04
CA LYS A 380 2.88 -2.55 -31.00
C LYS A 380 1.41 -2.63 -30.57
N PHE A 381 1.03 -1.98 -29.48
CA PHE A 381 -0.33 -2.00 -28.97
C PHE A 381 -1.26 -1.11 -29.80
N ASP A 382 -2.41 -1.66 -30.24
CA ASP A 382 -3.51 -0.90 -30.85
C ASP A 382 -4.71 -0.88 -29.86
N PRO A 383 -5.11 0.30 -29.33
CA PRO A 383 -6.17 0.39 -28.33
C PRO A 383 -7.59 0.30 -28.90
N LYS A 384 -7.79 0.21 -30.22
CA LYS A 384 -9.13 0.25 -30.86
C LYS A 384 -10.14 -0.73 -30.28
N ASP A 385 -9.69 -1.90 -29.84
CA ASP A 385 -10.55 -2.96 -29.31
C ASP A 385 -10.47 -3.10 -27.78
N ALA A 386 -9.72 -2.22 -27.10
CA ALA A 386 -9.38 -2.36 -25.68
C ALA A 386 -10.51 -1.93 -24.72
N GLY A 387 -11.48 -1.15 -25.21
CA GLY A 387 -12.62 -0.69 -24.42
C GLY A 387 -12.57 0.79 -24.07
N THR A 388 -13.31 1.18 -23.04
CA THR A 388 -13.39 2.58 -22.59
C THR A 388 -12.10 2.96 -21.85
N PRO A 389 -11.37 4.01 -22.29
CA PRO A 389 -10.15 4.45 -21.61
C PRO A 389 -10.47 5.19 -20.31
N ILE A 390 -9.71 4.88 -19.27
CA ILE A 390 -9.76 5.51 -17.95
C ILE A 390 -8.31 5.88 -17.61
N LYS A 391 -8.06 7.17 -17.41
CA LYS A 391 -6.74 7.64 -16.94
C LYS A 391 -6.53 7.20 -15.50
N PHE A 392 -5.32 6.77 -15.19
CA PHE A 392 -4.91 6.48 -13.82
C PHE A 392 -3.66 7.28 -13.45
N GLU A 393 -3.45 7.45 -12.16
CA GLU A 393 -2.18 7.87 -11.57
C GLU A 393 -1.59 6.69 -10.80
N LEU A 394 -0.30 6.71 -10.48
CA LEU A 394 0.28 5.68 -9.62
C LEU A 394 0.25 6.13 -8.16
N ASN A 395 -0.46 5.39 -7.31
CA ASN A 395 -0.33 5.43 -5.86
C ASN A 395 0.73 4.39 -5.45
N ASP A 396 1.95 4.87 -5.16
CA ASP A 396 3.16 4.04 -5.18
C ASP A 396 3.27 3.21 -6.48
N HIS A 397 2.91 1.93 -6.46
CA HIS A 397 2.98 1.02 -7.61
C HIS A 397 1.60 0.63 -8.16
N ILE A 398 0.52 1.08 -7.52
CA ILE A 398 -0.85 0.65 -7.81
C ILE A 398 -1.53 1.68 -8.73
N PRO A 399 -2.20 1.24 -9.82
CA PRO A 399 -3.02 2.14 -10.63
C PRO A 399 -4.22 2.69 -9.83
N GLU A 400 -4.26 4.00 -9.61
CA GLU A 400 -5.34 4.73 -8.95
C GLU A 400 -6.20 5.44 -10.00
N VAL A 401 -7.50 5.17 -10.02
CA VAL A 401 -8.47 5.84 -10.91
C VAL A 401 -9.46 6.69 -10.13
N THR A 402 -9.87 7.80 -10.70
CA THR A 402 -10.98 8.59 -10.16
C THR A 402 -12.33 8.01 -10.55
N GLY A 403 -13.33 8.11 -9.68
CA GLY A 403 -14.70 7.71 -9.96
C GLY A 403 -15.65 8.18 -8.87
N THR A 404 -16.74 7.44 -8.67
CA THR A 404 -17.69 7.71 -7.59
C THR A 404 -18.16 6.44 -6.90
N PHE A 405 -18.29 6.47 -5.58
CA PHE A 405 -19.03 5.48 -4.80
C PHE A 405 -20.31 6.12 -4.26
N GLU A 406 -21.47 5.62 -4.68
CA GLU A 406 -22.79 6.16 -4.30
C GLU A 406 -22.93 7.68 -4.59
N GLY A 407 -22.38 8.11 -5.72
CA GLY A 407 -22.37 9.51 -6.16
C GLY A 407 -21.32 10.40 -5.47
N ILE A 408 -20.57 9.86 -4.51
CA ILE A 408 -19.51 10.59 -3.81
C ILE A 408 -18.20 10.46 -4.62
N PRO A 409 -17.55 11.56 -5.03
CA PRO A 409 -16.26 11.52 -5.70
C PRO A 409 -15.21 10.78 -4.86
N ALA A 410 -14.46 9.89 -5.51
CA ALA A 410 -13.55 8.98 -4.86
C ALA A 410 -12.36 8.62 -5.75
N LYS A 411 -11.28 8.17 -5.12
CA LYS A 411 -10.08 7.60 -5.74
C LYS A 411 -10.02 6.10 -5.42
N PHE A 412 -9.82 5.28 -6.45
CA PHE A 412 -9.83 3.83 -6.32
C PHE A 412 -8.54 3.22 -6.81
N ASP A 413 -7.86 2.51 -5.92
CA ASP A 413 -6.76 1.62 -6.29
C ASP A 413 -7.33 0.39 -7.02
N ILE A 414 -6.68 0.01 -8.12
CA ILE A 414 -7.06 -1.13 -8.97
C ILE A 414 -6.13 -2.30 -8.72
N ASP A 415 -6.66 -3.34 -8.09
CA ASP A 415 -5.88 -4.40 -7.46
C ASP A 415 -6.40 -5.79 -7.87
N THR A 416 -5.71 -6.43 -8.83
CA THR A 416 -6.05 -7.81 -9.24
C THR A 416 -5.69 -8.85 -8.17
N GLY A 417 -4.87 -8.49 -7.17
CA GLY A 417 -4.55 -9.28 -5.99
C GLY A 417 -5.59 -9.21 -4.87
N SER A 418 -6.64 -8.39 -5.00
CA SER A 418 -7.78 -8.38 -4.09
C SER A 418 -8.94 -9.21 -4.60
N ARG A 419 -9.43 -10.13 -3.77
CA ARG A 419 -10.62 -10.94 -4.05
C ARG A 419 -11.94 -10.17 -3.99
N SER A 420 -11.97 -9.03 -3.30
CA SER A 420 -13.20 -8.29 -2.99
C SER A 420 -13.79 -7.65 -4.25
N GLU A 421 -15.06 -7.24 -4.19
CA GLU A 421 -15.58 -6.31 -5.20
C GLU A 421 -15.01 -4.91 -4.95
N ILE A 422 -15.23 -4.37 -3.75
CA ILE A 422 -14.59 -3.15 -3.28
C ILE A 422 -14.38 -3.18 -1.76
N THR A 423 -13.25 -2.68 -1.30
CA THR A 423 -13.00 -2.37 0.11
C THR A 423 -12.82 -0.86 0.24
N ILE A 424 -13.72 -0.19 0.95
CA ILE A 424 -13.67 1.25 1.22
C ILE A 424 -12.77 1.49 2.44
N THR A 425 -11.87 2.47 2.35
CA THR A 425 -10.96 2.81 3.44
C THR A 425 -11.74 3.37 4.63
N LYS A 426 -11.18 3.16 5.84
CA LYS A 426 -11.82 3.58 7.08
C LYS A 426 -12.13 5.08 7.07
N GLY A 427 -11.15 5.90 6.72
CA GLY A 427 -11.31 7.35 6.73
C GLY A 427 -12.39 7.85 5.78
N PHE A 428 -12.46 7.29 4.56
CA PHE A 428 -13.50 7.67 3.61
C PHE A 428 -14.91 7.26 4.10
N SER A 429 -15.02 6.05 4.66
CA SER A 429 -16.27 5.57 5.25
C SER A 429 -16.78 6.46 6.39
N GLU A 430 -15.89 6.82 7.33
CA GLU A 430 -16.19 7.66 8.48
C GLU A 430 -16.54 9.10 8.05
N GLN A 431 -15.73 9.70 7.16
CA GLN A 431 -15.95 11.05 6.63
C GLN A 431 -17.33 11.21 5.99
N HIS A 432 -17.83 10.17 5.34
CA HIS A 432 -19.11 10.21 4.61
C HIS A 432 -20.26 9.49 5.31
N GLY A 433 -20.04 8.99 6.53
CA GLY A 433 -21.05 8.30 7.34
C GLY A 433 -21.64 7.06 6.65
N LEU A 434 -20.85 6.33 5.87
CA LEU A 434 -21.34 5.24 5.01
C LEU A 434 -21.99 4.12 5.83
N ARG A 435 -21.37 3.72 6.94
CA ARG A 435 -21.93 2.68 7.83
C ARG A 435 -23.35 3.00 8.30
N ALA A 436 -23.63 4.25 8.65
CA ALA A 436 -24.95 4.68 9.11
C ALA A 436 -26.02 4.66 8.00
N LYS A 437 -25.61 4.88 6.74
CA LYS A 437 -26.49 4.80 5.56
C LYS A 437 -26.87 3.35 5.19
N HIS A 438 -26.14 2.39 5.75
CA HIS A 438 -26.19 0.97 5.38
C HIS A 438 -26.52 0.06 6.57
N PRO A 439 -27.65 0.22 7.27
CA PRO A 439 -27.90 -0.44 8.56
C PRO A 439 -28.05 -1.97 8.51
N LYS A 440 -28.12 -2.55 7.30
CA LYS A 440 -28.30 -3.99 7.07
C LYS A 440 -26.99 -4.75 6.83
N GLY A 441 -25.85 -4.08 6.89
CA GLY A 441 -24.56 -4.74 6.79
C GLY A 441 -24.18 -5.55 8.03
N VAL A 442 -23.09 -6.30 7.93
CA VAL A 442 -22.60 -7.21 8.98
C VAL A 442 -21.09 -7.03 9.20
N ASP A 443 -20.63 -7.09 10.45
CA ASP A 443 -19.20 -7.13 10.75
C ASP A 443 -18.65 -8.53 10.46
N ALA A 444 -17.61 -8.64 9.63
CA ALA A 444 -17.06 -9.92 9.22
C ALA A 444 -15.58 -9.84 8.83
N VAL A 445 -14.94 -11.01 8.74
CA VAL A 445 -13.69 -11.17 8.00
C VAL A 445 -14.03 -11.16 6.51
N ASP A 446 -13.50 -10.18 5.79
CA ASP A 446 -13.82 -9.94 4.37
C ASP A 446 -12.64 -10.24 3.44
N GLY A 447 -11.48 -10.56 3.98
CA GLY A 447 -10.30 -10.83 3.18
C GLY A 447 -9.15 -11.35 4.03
N TRP A 448 -8.03 -11.58 3.36
CA TRP A 448 -6.78 -11.91 4.02
C TRP A 448 -5.64 -11.41 3.15
N GLY A 449 -4.65 -10.77 3.75
CA GLY A 449 -3.44 -10.35 3.06
C GLY A 449 -2.19 -10.64 3.87
N VAL A 450 -1.10 -10.00 3.46
CA VAL A 450 0.21 -10.07 4.12
C VAL A 450 0.11 -9.76 5.62
N GLY A 451 -0.76 -8.83 6.01
CA GLY A 451 -0.97 -8.42 7.40
C GLY A 451 -1.94 -9.31 8.18
N GLY A 452 -2.48 -10.37 7.61
CA GLY A 452 -3.47 -11.23 8.27
C GLY A 452 -4.91 -11.00 7.78
N PRO A 453 -5.93 -11.37 8.59
CA PRO A 453 -7.32 -11.20 8.18
C PRO A 453 -7.66 -9.72 8.00
N SER A 454 -8.40 -9.43 6.94
CA SER A 454 -9.07 -8.16 6.74
C SER A 454 -10.45 -8.22 7.39
N THR A 455 -10.81 -7.18 8.14
CA THR A 455 -12.10 -7.04 8.82
C THR A 455 -12.78 -5.76 8.39
N GLY A 456 -14.11 -5.80 8.39
CA GLY A 456 -14.90 -4.61 8.13
C GLY A 456 -16.39 -4.88 8.24
N TYR A 457 -17.14 -3.80 8.01
CA TYR A 457 -18.59 -3.83 7.91
C TYR A 457 -19.01 -4.04 6.46
N ILE A 458 -19.50 -5.24 6.16
CA ILE A 458 -19.89 -5.64 4.81
C ILE A 458 -21.31 -5.18 4.51
N THR A 459 -21.50 -4.50 3.40
CA THR A 459 -22.82 -4.01 2.93
C THR A 459 -22.93 -4.07 1.41
N ARG A 460 -24.10 -3.68 0.87
CA ARG A 460 -24.32 -3.46 -0.56
C ARG A 460 -24.23 -1.98 -0.90
N GLY A 461 -23.25 -1.62 -1.73
CA GLY A 461 -23.14 -0.31 -2.34
C GLY A 461 -24.05 -0.18 -3.56
N ALA A 462 -24.74 0.96 -3.69
CA ALA A 462 -25.76 1.16 -4.72
C ALA A 462 -25.19 1.38 -6.14
N GLU A 463 -24.13 2.20 -6.27
CA GLU A 463 -23.52 2.53 -7.57
C GLU A 463 -22.02 2.77 -7.42
N LEU A 464 -21.23 2.10 -8.25
CA LEU A 464 -19.81 2.36 -8.45
C LEU A 464 -19.56 2.84 -9.90
N THR A 465 -18.77 3.90 -10.04
CA THR A 465 -18.21 4.31 -11.34
C THR A 465 -16.69 4.34 -11.28
N LEU A 466 -16.06 3.99 -12.40
CA LEU A 466 -14.61 4.11 -12.62
C LEU A 466 -14.43 4.97 -13.87
N GLY A 467 -13.93 6.20 -13.71
CA GLY A 467 -14.02 7.22 -14.76
C GLY A 467 -15.46 7.39 -15.25
N SER A 468 -15.68 7.23 -16.55
CA SER A 468 -17.02 7.26 -17.16
C SER A 468 -17.74 5.91 -17.18
N VAL A 469 -17.09 4.83 -16.73
CA VAL A 469 -17.65 3.47 -16.79
C VAL A 469 -18.52 3.23 -15.56
N LYS A 470 -19.79 2.90 -15.79
CA LYS A 470 -20.72 2.44 -14.75
C LYS A 470 -20.52 0.96 -14.49
N VAL A 471 -20.23 0.59 -13.24
CA VAL A 471 -20.05 -0.81 -12.82
C VAL A 471 -21.36 -1.41 -12.29
N GLY A 472 -22.16 -0.59 -11.61
CA GLY A 472 -23.41 -1.00 -10.97
C GLY A 472 -23.24 -1.28 -9.47
N PRO A 473 -24.21 -1.97 -8.85
CA PRO A 473 -24.14 -2.29 -7.42
C PRO A 473 -23.04 -3.30 -7.13
N VAL A 474 -22.46 -3.15 -5.95
CA VAL A 474 -21.32 -3.94 -5.47
C VAL A 474 -21.48 -4.34 -4.00
N VAL A 475 -20.86 -5.43 -3.60
CA VAL A 475 -20.60 -5.74 -2.19
C VAL A 475 -19.40 -4.90 -1.74
N ALA A 476 -19.61 -4.06 -0.75
CA ALA A 476 -18.60 -3.17 -0.21
C ALA A 476 -18.22 -3.60 1.21
N GLY A 477 -16.92 -3.79 1.46
CA GLY A 477 -16.38 -3.86 2.81
C GLY A 477 -15.98 -2.46 3.27
N LEU A 478 -16.60 -1.95 4.34
CA LEU A 478 -16.17 -0.72 4.98
C LEU A 478 -15.13 -1.08 6.04
N SER A 479 -13.86 -0.80 5.77
CA SER A 479 -12.77 -1.17 6.68
C SER A 479 -12.95 -0.52 8.05
N ASP A 480 -12.72 -1.28 9.12
CA ASP A 480 -12.64 -0.78 10.50
C ASP A 480 -11.22 -0.80 11.06
N GLN A 481 -10.25 -1.22 10.25
CA GLN A 481 -8.86 -1.45 10.62
C GLN A 481 -8.18 -0.16 11.09
N GLY A 482 -7.38 -0.27 12.16
CA GLY A 482 -6.54 0.81 12.66
C GLY A 482 -5.16 0.87 12.01
N LYS A 483 -4.76 -0.19 11.31
CA LYS A 483 -3.48 -0.33 10.60
C LYS A 483 -3.65 -1.09 9.28
N GLY A 484 -2.60 -1.11 8.47
CA GLY A 484 -2.58 -1.85 7.20
C GLY A 484 -3.01 -0.99 6.01
N ALA A 485 -3.18 -1.62 4.85
CA ALA A 485 -3.42 -0.91 3.58
C ALA A 485 -4.72 -0.08 3.59
N PHE A 486 -5.75 -0.51 4.34
CA PHE A 486 -7.09 0.11 4.29
C PHE A 486 -7.39 1.10 5.43
N SER A 487 -6.38 1.43 6.24
CA SER A 487 -6.52 2.39 7.35
C SER A 487 -6.13 3.83 6.99
N GLY A 488 -5.54 4.05 5.81
CA GLY A 488 -5.09 5.36 5.32
C GLY A 488 -6.23 6.24 4.76
N ASN A 489 -5.90 7.50 4.49
CA ASN A 489 -6.81 8.52 3.92
C ASN A 489 -6.33 9.04 2.55
N ASP A 490 -5.26 8.47 2.01
CA ASP A 490 -4.64 8.85 0.74
C ASP A 490 -5.48 8.43 -0.47
N PHE A 491 -6.29 7.37 -0.32
CA PHE A 491 -7.25 6.90 -1.32
C PHE A 491 -8.60 6.52 -0.66
N SER A 492 -9.63 6.31 -1.47
CA SER A 492 -11.01 6.10 -1.00
C SER A 492 -11.42 4.63 -0.93
N GLY A 493 -10.87 3.77 -1.80
CA GLY A 493 -11.14 2.34 -1.75
C GLY A 493 -10.31 1.52 -2.73
N ASN A 494 -10.28 0.22 -2.51
CA ASN A 494 -9.55 -0.76 -3.31
C ASN A 494 -10.54 -1.63 -4.10
N VAL A 495 -10.44 -1.63 -5.43
CA VAL A 495 -11.30 -2.37 -6.35
C VAL A 495 -10.61 -3.66 -6.77
N GLY A 496 -11.25 -4.79 -6.45
CA GLY A 496 -10.68 -6.11 -6.65
C GLY A 496 -11.25 -6.89 -7.83
N GLY A 497 -10.77 -8.14 -7.96
CA GLY A 497 -11.19 -9.11 -8.97
C GLY A 497 -12.70 -9.38 -9.01
N GLY A 498 -13.43 -9.13 -7.92
CA GLY A 498 -14.89 -9.23 -7.90
C GLY A 498 -15.58 -8.25 -8.86
N VAL A 499 -15.03 -7.05 -9.01
CA VAL A 499 -15.48 -6.04 -9.99
C VAL A 499 -14.79 -6.25 -11.34
N LEU A 500 -13.47 -6.44 -11.34
CA LEU A 500 -12.66 -6.47 -12.57
C LEU A 500 -13.07 -7.61 -13.51
N LYS A 501 -13.54 -8.75 -12.97
CA LYS A 501 -14.03 -9.88 -13.78
C LYS A 501 -15.26 -9.58 -14.63
N ARG A 502 -15.91 -8.42 -14.44
CA ARG A 502 -17.01 -7.94 -15.30
C ARG A 502 -16.52 -7.43 -16.65
N PHE A 503 -15.21 -7.30 -16.83
CA PHE A 503 -14.59 -6.71 -18.00
C PHE A 503 -13.47 -7.60 -18.56
N ILE A 504 -13.08 -7.32 -19.80
CA ILE A 504 -11.71 -7.52 -20.27
C ILE A 504 -10.96 -6.24 -19.89
N VAL A 505 -9.90 -6.38 -19.10
CA VAL A 505 -9.15 -5.26 -18.53
C VAL A 505 -7.81 -5.15 -19.25
N THR A 506 -7.45 -3.96 -19.74
CA THR A 506 -6.13 -3.72 -20.34
C THR A 506 -5.42 -2.58 -19.59
N PHE A 507 -4.22 -2.82 -19.07
CA PHE A 507 -3.37 -1.81 -18.44
C PHE A 507 -2.26 -1.38 -19.39
N ASP A 508 -2.21 -0.10 -19.71
CA ASP A 508 -1.11 0.55 -20.42
C ASP A 508 -0.41 1.52 -19.45
N TYR A 509 0.63 1.00 -18.80
CA TYR A 509 1.41 1.75 -17.79
C TYR A 509 2.18 2.92 -18.40
N HIS A 510 2.63 2.80 -19.65
CA HIS A 510 3.43 3.84 -20.29
C HIS A 510 2.60 5.10 -20.56
N ASN A 511 1.33 4.93 -20.95
CA ASN A 511 0.40 6.03 -21.16
C ASN A 511 -0.51 6.34 -19.94
N GLN A 512 -0.35 5.57 -18.86
CA GLN A 512 -1.18 5.57 -17.65
C GLN A 512 -2.69 5.52 -17.98
N VAL A 513 -3.07 4.55 -18.80
CA VAL A 513 -4.46 4.30 -19.19
C VAL A 513 -4.84 2.85 -18.87
N MET A 514 -5.96 2.70 -18.17
CA MET A 514 -6.68 1.43 -18.06
C MET A 514 -7.84 1.44 -19.05
N TYR A 515 -8.04 0.35 -19.77
CA TYR A 515 -9.20 0.17 -20.64
C TYR A 515 -10.12 -0.89 -20.06
N LEU A 516 -11.41 -0.56 -19.98
CA LEU A 516 -12.46 -1.48 -19.57
C LEU A 516 -13.38 -1.79 -20.74
N LYS A 517 -13.38 -3.05 -21.16
CA LYS A 517 -14.33 -3.57 -22.15
C LYS A 517 -15.32 -4.50 -21.46
N PRO A 518 -16.62 -4.15 -21.41
CA PRO A 518 -17.62 -5.01 -20.78
C PRO A 518 -17.65 -6.40 -21.41
N ARG A 519 -17.77 -7.41 -20.56
CA ARG A 519 -18.06 -8.78 -21.00
C ARG A 519 -19.52 -8.91 -21.40
N THR A 520 -19.78 -9.69 -22.44
CA THR A 520 -21.13 -9.95 -22.95
C THR A 520 -21.70 -11.28 -22.48
N ASP A 521 -20.86 -12.16 -21.95
CA ASP A 521 -21.26 -13.45 -21.39
C ASP A 521 -21.77 -13.31 -19.95
N LYS A 522 -22.42 -14.37 -19.43
CA LYS A 522 -22.95 -14.36 -18.06
C LYS A 522 -21.80 -14.40 -17.06
N ILE A 523 -21.65 -13.34 -16.27
CA ILE A 523 -20.65 -13.25 -15.21
C ILE A 523 -21.22 -13.85 -13.92
N GLU A 524 -20.59 -14.90 -13.39
CA GLU A 524 -20.99 -15.53 -12.13
C GLU A 524 -20.40 -14.82 -10.90
N ASP A 525 -21.04 -15.02 -9.74
CA ASP A 525 -20.53 -14.61 -8.42
C ASP A 525 -20.25 -13.10 -8.31
N THR A 526 -21.11 -12.27 -8.92
CA THR A 526 -21.11 -10.80 -8.80
C THR A 526 -22.23 -10.35 -7.89
N GLY A 527 -21.97 -9.42 -6.98
CA GLY A 527 -22.94 -8.95 -6.00
C GLY A 527 -23.36 -10.02 -4.97
N THR A 528 -22.61 -11.11 -4.86
CA THR A 528 -22.86 -12.21 -3.93
C THR A 528 -21.99 -12.08 -2.68
N TYR A 529 -22.54 -12.47 -1.54
CA TYR A 529 -21.83 -12.51 -0.26
C TYR A 529 -22.11 -13.83 0.44
N ASP A 530 -21.24 -14.18 1.38
CA ASP A 530 -21.35 -15.44 2.12
C ASP A 530 -22.68 -15.51 2.89
N ARG A 531 -23.39 -16.62 2.72
CA ARG A 531 -24.72 -16.83 3.33
C ARG A 531 -24.67 -17.63 4.64
N ALA A 532 -23.51 -18.21 4.96
CA ALA A 532 -23.34 -18.97 6.19
C ALA A 532 -22.86 -18.09 7.35
N GLY A 533 -22.07 -17.06 7.06
CA GLY A 533 -21.29 -16.29 8.03
C GLY A 533 -20.02 -17.01 8.46
N LEU A 534 -19.28 -17.61 7.53
CA LEU A 534 -18.09 -18.40 7.81
C LEU A 534 -16.88 -17.92 7.04
N TRP A 535 -15.78 -17.72 7.77
CA TRP A 535 -14.44 -17.75 7.19
C TRP A 535 -13.71 -19.01 7.62
N MET A 536 -13.12 -19.72 6.65
CA MET A 536 -12.40 -20.97 6.89
C MET A 536 -11.12 -21.03 6.06
N ASN A 537 -10.05 -21.58 6.61
CA ASN A 537 -8.76 -21.81 5.92
C ASN A 537 -8.48 -23.31 5.83
N VAL A 538 -7.57 -23.72 4.95
CA VAL A 538 -6.99 -25.06 4.98
C VAL A 538 -6.27 -25.25 6.31
N GLY A 539 -6.44 -26.43 6.91
CA GLY A 539 -5.77 -26.80 8.15
C GLY A 539 -5.57 -28.32 8.22
N GLU A 540 -4.96 -28.77 9.31
CA GLU A 540 -4.78 -30.19 9.54
C GLU A 540 -6.13 -30.89 9.68
N GLY A 541 -6.35 -31.95 8.89
CA GLY A 541 -7.55 -32.78 8.96
C GLY A 541 -8.83 -32.19 8.36
N GLY A 542 -8.76 -31.01 7.70
CA GLY A 542 -9.92 -30.40 7.03
C GLY A 542 -9.81 -28.88 6.85
N TYR A 543 -10.94 -28.18 6.84
CA TYR A 543 -10.96 -26.72 6.85
C TYR A 543 -11.19 -26.17 8.25
N LYS A 544 -10.23 -25.41 8.76
CA LYS A 544 -10.36 -24.74 10.06
C LYS A 544 -11.24 -23.51 9.92
N VAL A 545 -12.33 -23.47 10.68
CA VAL A 545 -13.15 -22.27 10.87
C VAL A 545 -12.33 -21.25 11.65
N VAL A 546 -12.08 -20.09 11.04
CA VAL A 546 -11.31 -19.00 11.64
C VAL A 546 -12.25 -17.97 12.26
N ALA A 547 -13.33 -17.63 11.56
CA ALA A 547 -14.30 -16.65 12.01
C ALA A 547 -15.72 -17.11 11.72
N VAL A 548 -16.61 -16.77 12.64
CA VAL A 548 -18.05 -16.94 12.50
C VAL A 548 -18.70 -15.58 12.70
N THR A 549 -19.46 -15.11 11.73
CA THR A 549 -20.15 -13.82 11.79
C THR A 549 -21.25 -13.87 12.84
N LYS A 550 -21.29 -12.86 13.71
CA LYS A 550 -22.31 -12.75 14.75
C LYS A 550 -23.71 -12.63 14.15
N GLY A 551 -24.66 -13.40 14.67
CA GLY A 551 -26.03 -13.46 14.19
C GLY A 551 -26.17 -14.09 12.80
N ALA A 552 -25.15 -14.77 12.27
CA ALA A 552 -25.25 -15.48 10.99
C ALA A 552 -25.70 -16.94 11.19
N PRO A 553 -26.20 -17.62 10.13
CA PRO A 553 -26.68 -19.00 10.24
C PRO A 553 -25.69 -20.00 10.84
N ALA A 554 -24.40 -19.82 10.60
CA ALA A 554 -23.38 -20.68 11.17
C ALA A 554 -23.28 -20.55 12.70
N GLU A 555 -23.38 -19.32 13.24
CA GLU A 555 -23.41 -19.09 14.69
C GLU A 555 -24.69 -19.67 15.29
N GLU A 556 -25.84 -19.42 14.67
CA GLU A 556 -27.15 -19.95 15.09
C GLU A 556 -27.16 -21.49 15.13
N ALA A 557 -26.47 -22.13 14.18
CA ALA A 557 -26.30 -23.59 14.13
C ALA A 557 -25.25 -24.13 15.14
N GLY A 558 -24.51 -23.25 15.80
CA GLY A 558 -23.53 -23.60 16.85
C GLY A 558 -22.11 -23.87 16.35
N LEU A 559 -21.76 -23.47 15.12
CA LEU A 559 -20.37 -23.45 14.66
C LEU A 559 -19.57 -22.38 15.40
N LYS A 560 -18.28 -22.65 15.62
CA LYS A 560 -17.37 -21.78 16.35
C LYS A 560 -16.02 -21.71 15.65
N ALA A 561 -15.32 -20.58 15.86
CA ALA A 561 -13.91 -20.50 15.53
C ALA A 561 -13.14 -21.64 16.22
N GLY A 562 -12.27 -22.31 15.46
CA GLY A 562 -11.53 -23.50 15.90
C GLY A 562 -12.14 -24.84 15.49
N ASP A 563 -13.39 -24.88 15.02
CA ASP A 563 -13.97 -26.10 14.44
C ASP A 563 -13.21 -26.51 13.16
N ILE A 564 -13.01 -27.81 12.96
CA ILE A 564 -12.42 -28.36 11.74
C ILE A 564 -13.51 -29.03 10.92
N ILE A 565 -13.86 -28.46 9.77
CA ILE A 565 -14.81 -29.06 8.83
C ILE A 565 -14.10 -30.19 8.08
N GLN A 566 -14.57 -31.42 8.31
CA GLN A 566 -14.02 -32.64 7.71
C GLN A 566 -14.89 -33.19 6.57
N SER A 567 -16.19 -32.88 6.56
CA SER A 567 -17.10 -33.24 5.49
C SER A 567 -18.17 -32.17 5.24
N VAL A 568 -18.70 -32.15 4.02
CA VAL A 568 -19.85 -31.33 3.61
C VAL A 568 -20.85 -32.24 2.89
N ASP A 569 -22.09 -32.26 3.37
CA ASP A 569 -23.18 -33.13 2.90
C ASP A 569 -22.78 -34.62 2.85
N GLY A 570 -22.14 -35.07 3.93
CA GLY A 570 -21.66 -36.46 4.08
C GLY A 570 -20.43 -36.80 3.24
N LYS A 571 -19.92 -35.89 2.41
CA LYS A 571 -18.72 -36.11 1.59
C LYS A 571 -17.49 -35.48 2.25
N PRO A 572 -16.36 -36.22 2.38
CA PRO A 572 -15.13 -35.65 2.90
C PRO A 572 -14.69 -34.41 2.12
N VAL A 573 -14.12 -33.42 2.80
CA VAL A 573 -13.59 -32.22 2.14
C VAL A 573 -12.25 -32.46 1.42
N THR A 574 -11.64 -33.62 1.63
CA THR A 574 -10.40 -34.03 0.96
C THR A 574 -10.56 -33.95 -0.56
N GLY A 575 -9.70 -33.18 -1.22
CA GLY A 575 -9.71 -32.99 -2.67
C GLY A 575 -10.68 -31.93 -3.20
N VAL A 576 -11.53 -31.35 -2.34
CA VAL A 576 -12.24 -30.11 -2.65
C VAL A 576 -11.26 -28.94 -2.43
N ARG A 577 -11.38 -27.82 -3.15
CA ARG A 577 -10.64 -26.60 -2.79
C ARG A 577 -11.46 -25.78 -1.81
N VAL A 578 -10.80 -25.15 -0.83
CA VAL A 578 -11.49 -24.26 0.12
C VAL A 578 -12.24 -23.13 -0.61
N GLY A 579 -11.69 -22.64 -1.73
CA GLY A 579 -12.32 -21.63 -2.57
C GLY A 579 -13.63 -22.10 -3.22
N ASP A 580 -13.74 -23.38 -3.60
CA ASP A 580 -14.97 -23.94 -4.18
C ASP A 580 -16.08 -24.01 -3.13
N LEU A 581 -15.73 -24.40 -1.90
CA LEU A 581 -16.68 -24.39 -0.78
C LEU A 581 -17.13 -22.97 -0.45
N ARG A 582 -16.20 -22.00 -0.36
CA ARG A 582 -16.57 -20.59 -0.17
C ARG A 582 -17.45 -20.07 -1.31
N LYS A 583 -17.16 -20.43 -2.58
CA LYS A 583 -18.00 -20.08 -3.74
C LYS A 583 -19.40 -20.67 -3.60
N ARG A 584 -19.51 -21.92 -3.16
CA ARG A 584 -20.80 -22.58 -2.88
C ARG A 584 -21.61 -21.83 -1.83
N LEU A 585 -21.01 -21.47 -0.69
CA LEU A 585 -21.71 -20.74 0.38
C LEU A 585 -22.19 -19.34 -0.04
N ARG A 586 -21.56 -18.73 -1.06
CA ARG A 586 -22.02 -17.48 -1.67
C ARG A 586 -23.10 -17.64 -2.74
N ASN A 587 -23.18 -18.79 -3.41
CA ASN A 587 -23.99 -18.95 -4.63
C ASN A 587 -25.19 -19.89 -4.46
N ASP A 588 -25.14 -20.84 -3.52
CA ASP A 588 -26.28 -21.68 -3.20
C ASP A 588 -27.44 -20.81 -2.68
N LYS A 589 -28.67 -21.18 -3.06
CA LYS A 589 -29.86 -20.38 -2.80
C LYS A 589 -30.12 -20.23 -1.29
N PRO A 590 -30.65 -19.09 -0.83
CA PRO A 590 -31.23 -18.99 0.51
C PRO A 590 -32.22 -20.14 0.78
N GLY A 591 -32.21 -20.67 2.00
CA GLY A 591 -32.96 -21.86 2.41
C GLY A 591 -32.26 -23.20 2.14
N THR A 592 -31.16 -23.21 1.38
CA THR A 592 -30.34 -24.41 1.23
C THR A 592 -29.77 -24.83 2.59
N VAL A 593 -29.93 -26.10 2.95
CA VAL A 593 -29.30 -26.67 4.15
C VAL A 593 -27.98 -27.30 3.75
N VAL A 594 -26.89 -26.83 4.36
CA VAL A 594 -25.55 -27.41 4.21
C VAL A 594 -25.22 -28.16 5.50
N ILE A 595 -24.83 -29.43 5.38
CA ILE A 595 -24.49 -30.27 6.54
C ILE A 595 -22.97 -30.34 6.67
N PHE A 596 -22.42 -29.71 7.70
CA PHE A 596 -20.98 -29.76 7.99
C PHE A 596 -20.69 -30.87 9.00
N GLY A 597 -19.89 -31.86 8.63
CA GLY A 597 -19.25 -32.74 9.59
C GLY A 597 -18.02 -32.05 10.16
N ILE A 598 -18.02 -31.80 11.47
CA ILE A 598 -16.96 -31.05 12.16
C ILE A 598 -16.26 -31.90 13.23
N LYS A 599 -14.99 -31.57 13.48
CA LYS A 599 -14.23 -31.97 14.66
C LYS A 599 -13.99 -30.76 15.56
N ARG A 600 -14.33 -30.87 16.85
CA ARG A 600 -14.11 -29.87 17.91
C ARG A 600 -13.42 -30.54 19.10
N GLY A 601 -12.13 -30.26 19.30
CA GLY A 601 -11.31 -31.10 20.19
C GLY A 601 -11.30 -32.52 19.65
N GLU A 602 -11.61 -33.53 20.48
CA GLU A 602 -11.74 -34.93 20.03
C GLU A 602 -13.17 -35.32 19.60
N ALA A 603 -14.16 -34.45 19.80
CA ALA A 603 -15.53 -34.75 19.45
C ALA A 603 -15.81 -34.48 17.97
N THR A 604 -16.51 -35.41 17.31
CA THR A 604 -17.02 -35.26 15.95
C THR A 604 -18.54 -35.12 15.98
N SER A 605 -19.10 -34.20 15.18
CA SER A 605 -20.55 -33.99 15.09
C SER A 605 -20.96 -33.44 13.73
N GLU A 606 -22.23 -33.55 13.37
CA GLU A 606 -22.80 -32.85 12.22
C GLU A 606 -23.53 -31.59 12.65
N VAL A 607 -23.31 -30.50 11.92
CA VAL A 607 -23.98 -29.21 12.12
C VAL A 607 -24.71 -28.83 10.85
N LYS A 608 -26.01 -28.56 10.96
CA LYS A 608 -26.86 -28.18 9.83
C LYS A 608 -27.01 -26.67 9.79
N VAL A 609 -26.52 -26.05 8.73
CA VAL A 609 -26.59 -24.60 8.51
C VAL A 609 -27.58 -24.31 7.40
N THR A 610 -28.60 -23.50 7.68
CA THR A 610 -29.57 -23.06 6.66
C THR A 610 -29.14 -21.70 6.12
N LEU A 611 -28.73 -21.64 4.85
CA LEU A 611 -28.20 -20.43 4.23
C LEU A 611 -29.25 -19.31 4.16
N ARG A 612 -28.84 -18.06 4.42
CA ARG A 612 -29.67 -16.86 4.17
C ARG A 612 -28.81 -15.70 3.71
N ASP A 613 -29.39 -14.74 3.00
CA ASP A 613 -28.68 -13.51 2.69
C ASP A 613 -28.39 -12.73 3.98
N LEU A 614 -27.12 -12.33 4.17
CA LEU A 614 -26.68 -11.55 5.33
C LEU A 614 -26.77 -10.03 5.10
N ILE A 615 -26.80 -9.60 3.84
CA ILE A 615 -26.75 -8.20 3.41
C ILE A 615 -27.68 -7.91 2.23
#